data_AF-A0A222FBF0-F1
#
_entry.id   AF-A0A222FBF0-F1
#
_cell.length_a   1.000
_cell.length_b   1.000
_cell.length_c   1.000
_cell.angle_alpha   90.00
_cell.angle_beta   90.00
_cell.angle_gamma   90.00
#
_symmetry.space_group_name_H-M   'P 1'
#
loop_
_entity.id
_entity.type
_entity.pdbx_description
1 polymer ?
#
loop_
_entity_poly.entity_id
_entity_poly.type
_entity_poly.pdbx_seq_one_letter_code
_entity_poly.pdbx_strand_id
1 'polypeptide(L)'
;MTIAHLEILESLFARNHWIVDRREEGDDYRISAVWHLKRPDGTGTLTVEFQGFDDLVCLPIEKSYGCDVLQIPECGLYFSRVNHARWPTDLETFEAQIRMFNQSQGW
;
A
#
# COMPACT_ATOMS: atom_id res chain seq x y z
N MET A 1 -12.15 -2.48 -0.35
CA MET A 1 -11.24 -2.72 0.79
C MET A 1 -12.04 -2.60 2.11
N THR A 2 -11.49 -2.88 3.29
CA THR A 2 -12.11 -2.62 4.60
C THR A 2 -11.09 -2.00 5.55
N ILE A 3 -11.52 -1.45 6.70
CA ILE A 3 -10.61 -0.92 7.73
C ILE A 3 -9.54 -1.95 8.12
N ALA A 4 -9.92 -3.24 8.22
CA ALA A 4 -8.98 -4.32 8.53
C ALA A 4 -7.82 -4.45 7.51
N HIS A 5 -8.05 -4.14 6.23
CA HIS A 5 -6.97 -4.14 5.24
C HIS A 5 -5.98 -3.00 5.49
N LEU A 6 -6.48 -1.81 5.87
CA LEU A 6 -5.63 -0.67 6.20
C LEU A 6 -4.77 -0.97 7.43
N GLU A 7 -5.36 -1.56 8.48
CA GLU A 7 -4.63 -1.98 9.68
C GLU A 7 -3.54 -3.03 9.37
N ILE A 8 -3.85 -4.00 8.50
CA ILE A 8 -2.89 -5.00 8.01
C ILE A 8 -1.74 -4.33 7.26
N LEU A 9 -2.04 -3.38 6.37
CA LEU A 9 -1.03 -2.63 5.62
C LEU A 9 -0.16 -1.78 6.53
N GLU A 10 -0.73 -1.02 7.47
CA GLU A 10 0.03 -0.23 8.42
C GLU A 10 0.97 -1.11 9.26
N SER A 11 0.48 -2.26 9.72
CA SER A 11 1.28 -3.24 10.46
C SER A 11 2.39 -3.86 9.60
N LEU A 12 2.13 -4.07 8.30
CA LEU A 12 3.09 -4.55 7.32
C LEU A 12 4.19 -3.54 7.06
N PHE A 13 3.83 -2.28 6.82
CA PHE A 13 4.82 -1.22 6.65
C PHE A 13 5.67 -1.05 7.92
N ALA A 14 5.02 -1.00 9.09
CA ALA A 14 5.71 -0.81 10.37
C ALA A 14 6.74 -1.91 10.66
N ARG A 15 6.39 -3.20 10.47
CA ARG A 15 7.34 -4.31 10.67
C ARG A 15 8.45 -4.36 9.63
N ASN A 16 8.28 -3.65 8.51
CA ASN A 16 9.29 -3.47 7.47
C ASN A 16 10.00 -2.10 7.56
N HIS A 17 9.98 -1.46 8.73
CA HIS A 17 10.64 -0.19 9.04
C HIS A 17 10.13 1.03 8.28
N TRP A 18 8.87 1.00 7.84
CA TRP A 18 8.17 2.11 7.21
C TRP A 18 7.04 2.62 8.10
N ILE A 19 6.97 3.92 8.35
CA ILE A 19 5.90 4.56 9.12
C ILE A 19 5.09 5.49 8.22
N VAL A 20 3.77 5.51 8.38
CA VAL A 20 2.90 6.47 7.69
C VAL A 20 3.15 7.85 8.27
N ASP A 21 3.74 8.73 7.47
CA ASP A 21 4.03 10.12 7.83
C ASP A 21 2.85 11.02 7.50
N ARG A 22 2.28 10.85 6.29
CA ARG A 22 1.19 11.67 5.78
C ARG A 22 0.20 10.82 5.00
N ARG A 23 -1.09 11.14 5.16
CA ARG A 23 -2.19 10.60 4.35
C ARG A 23 -2.83 11.76 3.62
N GLU A 24 -2.95 11.66 2.32
CA GLU A 24 -3.54 12.66 1.43
C GLU A 24 -4.76 12.06 0.72
N GLU A 25 -5.68 12.94 0.37
CA GLU A 25 -6.73 12.62 -0.59
C GLU A 25 -6.11 12.27 -1.94
N GLY A 26 -6.88 11.55 -2.74
CA GLY A 26 -6.47 11.13 -4.07
C GLY A 26 -6.50 12.24 -5.11
N ASP A 27 -6.57 11.86 -6.39
CA ASP A 27 -6.53 12.79 -7.52
C ASP A 27 -7.91 13.16 -8.08
N ASP A 28 -8.98 12.81 -7.36
CA ASP A 28 -10.38 12.89 -7.79
C ASP A 28 -10.67 12.17 -9.12
N TYR A 29 -9.76 11.29 -9.55
CA TYR A 29 -9.88 10.53 -10.79
C TYR A 29 -9.63 9.05 -10.53
N ARG A 30 -8.39 8.57 -10.53
CA ARG A 30 -8.07 7.13 -10.39
C ARG A 30 -7.57 6.73 -9.01
N ILE A 31 -6.96 7.67 -8.32
CA ILE A 31 -6.33 7.44 -7.03
C ILE A 31 -7.31 7.90 -5.97
N SER A 32 -7.68 7.00 -5.07
CA SER A 32 -8.59 7.27 -3.94
C SER A 32 -7.89 8.00 -2.80
N ALA A 33 -6.61 7.70 -2.59
CA ALA A 33 -5.79 8.25 -1.52
C ALA A 33 -4.31 8.00 -1.80
N VAL A 34 -3.45 8.81 -1.20
CA VAL A 34 -2.00 8.65 -1.23
C VAL A 34 -1.46 8.59 0.18
N TRP A 35 -0.69 7.56 0.51
CA TRP A 35 0.07 7.50 1.76
C TRP A 35 1.54 7.75 1.49
N HIS A 36 2.12 8.68 2.24
CA HIS A 36 3.55 8.92 2.28
C HIS A 36 4.12 8.20 3.49
N LEU A 37 5.02 7.27 3.23
CA LEU A 37 5.76 6.53 4.23
C LEU A 37 7.17 7.10 4.34
N LYS A 38 7.72 7.10 5.55
CA LYS A 38 9.13 7.41 5.79
C LYS A 38 9.77 6.34 6.66
N ARG A 39 11.09 6.27 6.63
CA ARG A 39 11.84 5.52 7.64
C ARG A 39 11.97 6.33 8.93
N PRO A 40 11.93 5.70 10.12
CA PRO A 40 12.13 6.39 11.39
C PRO A 40 13.46 7.16 11.51
N ASP A 41 14.50 6.71 10.81
CA ASP A 41 15.83 7.32 10.77
C ASP A 41 15.99 8.42 9.70
N GLY A 42 14.95 8.64 8.88
CA GLY A 42 14.94 9.64 7.81
C GLY A 42 15.65 9.24 6.51
N THR A 43 16.10 8.00 6.36
CA THR A 43 16.95 7.59 5.22
C THR A 43 16.19 7.20 3.95
N GLY A 44 14.86 7.12 4.00
CA GLY A 44 14.07 6.73 2.85
C GLY A 44 12.61 7.15 2.94
N THR A 45 11.98 7.23 1.77
CA THR A 45 10.54 7.48 1.61
C THR A 45 9.92 6.47 0.66
N LEU A 46 8.66 6.13 0.89
CA LEU A 46 7.81 5.42 -0.07
C LEU A 46 6.49 6.18 -0.24
N THR A 47 5.88 6.00 -1.40
CA THR A 47 4.56 6.52 -1.73
C THR A 47 3.67 5.36 -2.12
N VAL A 48 2.53 5.24 -1.44
CA VAL A 48 1.52 4.21 -1.70
C VAL A 48 0.31 4.89 -2.30
N GLU A 49 -0.05 4.52 -3.52
CA GLU A 49 -1.26 5.01 -4.18
C GLU A 49 -2.36 3.96 -4.07
N PHE A 50 -3.52 4.37 -3.56
CA PHE A 50 -4.70 3.50 -3.45
C PHE A 50 -5.56 3.67 -4.71
N GLN A 51 -5.73 2.60 -5.46
CA GLN A 51 -6.51 2.62 -6.69
C GLN A 51 -7.99 2.40 -6.41
N GLY A 52 -8.83 3.29 -6.92
CA GLY A 52 -10.28 3.15 -6.80
C GLY A 52 -10.99 3.98 -7.85
N PHE A 53 -10.92 3.54 -9.10
CA PHE A 53 -11.72 4.08 -10.19
C PHE A 53 -12.80 3.09 -10.58
N ASP A 54 -14.06 3.52 -10.55
CA ASP A 54 -15.19 2.72 -11.01
C ASP A 54 -16.29 3.63 -11.56
N ASP A 55 -17.00 3.20 -12.61
CA ASP A 55 -18.08 3.94 -13.25
C ASP A 55 -17.79 5.45 -13.51
N LEU A 56 -16.56 5.77 -13.94
CA LEU A 56 -16.07 7.14 -14.19
C LEU A 56 -15.96 8.04 -12.95
N VAL A 57 -15.98 7.46 -11.75
CA VAL A 57 -15.89 8.18 -10.48
C VAL A 57 -14.72 7.65 -9.65
N CYS A 58 -14.02 8.56 -8.99
CA CYS A 58 -13.06 8.21 -7.97
C CYS A 58 -13.80 7.73 -6.71
N LEU A 59 -13.54 6.50 -6.33
CA LEU A 59 -14.05 5.89 -5.12
C LEU A 59 -13.27 6.39 -3.90
N PRO A 60 -13.89 6.52 -2.73
CA PRO A 60 -13.17 6.77 -1.48
C PRO A 60 -12.27 5.58 -1.12
N ILE A 61 -11.27 5.79 -0.25
CA ILE A 61 -10.27 4.78 0.11
C ILE A 61 -10.90 3.47 0.61
N GLU A 62 -12.02 3.54 1.34
CA GLU A 62 -12.77 2.38 1.83
C GLU A 62 -13.19 1.43 0.70
N LYS A 63 -13.37 1.97 -0.50
CA LYS A 63 -13.80 1.26 -1.70
C LYS A 63 -12.68 1.00 -2.70
N SER A 64 -11.44 1.39 -2.42
CA SER A 64 -10.28 1.03 -3.25
C SER A 64 -10.19 -0.49 -3.44
N TYR A 65 -9.74 -0.90 -4.63
CA TYR A 65 -9.59 -2.30 -5.02
C TYR A 65 -8.13 -2.76 -4.96
N GLY A 66 -7.17 -1.86 -4.80
CA GLY A 66 -5.77 -2.21 -4.61
C GLY A 66 -4.91 -1.01 -4.26
N CYS A 67 -3.61 -1.24 -4.10
CA CYS A 67 -2.61 -0.19 -3.95
C CYS A 67 -1.28 -0.57 -4.61
N ASP A 68 -0.50 0.44 -5.01
CA ASP A 68 0.87 0.27 -5.54
C ASP A 68 1.88 1.07 -4.73
N VAL A 69 3.13 0.57 -4.65
CA VAL A 69 4.28 1.29 -4.08
C VAL A 69 5.10 1.87 -5.21
N LEU A 70 5.09 3.21 -5.37
CA LEU A 70 5.66 3.86 -6.57
C LEU A 70 7.17 3.66 -6.75
N GLN A 71 7.92 3.50 -5.66
CA GLN A 71 9.37 3.34 -5.70
C GLN A 71 9.80 1.89 -6.00
N ILE A 72 8.87 0.93 -5.99
CA ILE A 72 9.16 -0.48 -6.23
C ILE A 72 8.34 -0.91 -7.47
N PRO A 73 8.97 -1.02 -8.65
CA PRO A 73 8.27 -1.43 -9.87
C PRO A 73 7.50 -2.74 -9.67
N GLU A 74 6.27 -2.77 -10.17
CA GLU A 74 5.37 -3.95 -10.11
C GLU A 74 5.05 -4.42 -8.66
N CYS A 75 5.22 -3.54 -7.68
CA CYS A 75 4.83 -3.80 -6.29
C CYS A 75 3.42 -3.28 -6.02
N GLY A 76 2.45 -4.14 -6.32
CA GLY A 76 1.02 -3.86 -6.15
C GLY A 76 0.31 -4.94 -5.37
N LEU A 77 -0.81 -4.58 -4.74
CA LEU A 77 -1.64 -5.49 -3.95
C LEU A 77 -3.12 -5.25 -4.23
N TYR A 78 -3.82 -6.26 -4.76
CA TYR A 78 -5.26 -6.21 -5.01
C TYR A 78 -6.07 -6.67 -3.79
N PHE A 79 -6.88 -5.77 -3.22
CA PHE A 79 -7.74 -6.08 -2.08
C PHE A 79 -8.90 -7.00 -2.48
N SER A 80 -8.75 -8.29 -2.20
CA SER A 80 -9.86 -9.24 -2.19
C SER A 80 -10.50 -9.30 -0.80
N ARG A 81 -11.38 -10.28 -0.52
CA ARG A 81 -11.88 -10.45 0.86
C ARG A 81 -10.71 -10.97 1.72
N VAL A 82 -10.57 -10.48 2.96
CA VAL A 82 -9.48 -10.90 3.87
C VAL A 82 -9.43 -12.42 4.05
N ASN A 83 -10.59 -13.09 4.06
CA ASN A 83 -10.71 -14.54 4.21
C ASN A 83 -10.67 -15.31 2.87
N HIS A 84 -10.41 -14.63 1.75
CA HIS A 84 -10.24 -15.28 0.46
C HIS A 84 -8.93 -16.06 0.45
N ALA A 85 -8.95 -17.32 -0.01
CA ALA A 85 -7.81 -18.23 0.11
C ALA A 85 -6.51 -17.72 -0.55
N ARG A 86 -6.63 -16.85 -1.58
CA ARG A 86 -5.45 -16.26 -2.25
C ARG A 86 -4.87 -15.04 -1.53
N TRP A 87 -5.68 -14.35 -0.73
CA TRP A 87 -5.27 -13.08 -0.14
C TRP A 87 -4.00 -13.17 0.72
N PRO A 88 -3.82 -14.19 1.58
CA PRO A 88 -2.58 -14.34 2.33
C PRO A 88 -1.34 -14.47 1.45
N THR A 89 -1.44 -15.19 0.32
CA THR A 89 -0.33 -15.38 -0.63
C THR A 89 -0.01 -14.09 -1.39
N ASP A 90 -1.04 -13.34 -1.81
CA ASP A 90 -0.87 -12.04 -2.47
C ASP A 90 -0.19 -11.04 -1.52
N LEU A 91 -0.62 -11.00 -0.25
CA LEU A 91 -0.05 -10.16 0.80
C LEU A 91 1.41 -10.53 1.10
N GLU A 92 1.74 -11.82 1.17
CA GLU A 92 3.11 -12.29 1.39
C GLU A 92 4.04 -11.93 0.22
N THR A 93 3.54 -12.03 -1.01
CA THR A 93 4.28 -11.66 -2.22
C THR A 93 4.58 -10.16 -2.24
N PHE A 94 3.57 -9.35 -1.93
CA PHE A 94 3.70 -7.90 -1.80
C PHE A 94 4.73 -7.51 -0.72
N GLU A 95 4.66 -8.14 0.46
CA GLU A 95 5.64 -7.92 1.52
C GLU A 95 7.06 -8.34 1.11
N ALA A 96 7.19 -9.46 0.40
CA ALA A 96 8.49 -9.94 -0.07
C ALA A 96 9.19 -8.93 -0.99
N GLN A 97 8.44 -8.27 -1.87
CA GLN A 97 8.98 -7.20 -2.73
C GLN A 97 9.48 -6.00 -1.91
N ILE A 98 8.72 -5.58 -0.88
CA ILE A 98 9.15 -4.51 0.04
C ILE A 98 10.41 -4.90 0.80
N ARG A 99 10.52 -6.15 1.28
CA ARG A 99 11.74 -6.65 1.94
C ARG A 99 12.94 -6.67 0.99
N MET A 100 12.76 -7.13 -0.24
CA MET A 100 13.83 -7.13 -1.26
C MET A 100 14.29 -5.70 -1.57
N PHE A 101 13.36 -4.75 -1.66
CA PHE A 101 13.70 -3.35 -1.80
C PHE A 101 14.52 -2.84 -0.61
N ASN A 102 14.10 -3.12 0.63
CA ASN A 102 14.85 -2.74 1.82
C ASN A 102 16.30 -3.26 1.81
N GLN A 103 16.49 -4.53 1.43
CA GLN A 103 17.83 -5.16 1.31
C GLN A 103 18.70 -4.47 0.26
N SER A 104 18.12 -4.06 -0.87
CA SER A 104 18.84 -3.30 -1.90
C SER A 104 19.31 -1.93 -1.41
N GLN A 105 18.66 -1.38 -0.38
CA GLN A 105 19.01 -0.11 0.25
C GLN A 105 19.91 -0.29 1.50
N GLY A 106 20.37 -1.52 1.79
CA GLY A 106 21.26 -1.82 2.91
C GLY A 106 20.57 -2.07 4.25
N TRP A 107 19.32 -2.57 4.24
CA TRP A 107 18.51 -2.87 5.42
C TRP A 107 17.98 -4.29 5.48
#